data_AF-A0A7W0AFA0-F1
#
_entry.id   AF-A0A7W0AFA0-F1
#
_cell.length_a   1.000
_cell.length_b   1.000
_cell.length_c   1.000
_cell.angle_alpha   90.00
_cell.angle_beta   90.00
_cell.angle_gamma   90.00
#
_symmetry.space_group_name_H-M   'P 1'
#
loop_
_entity.id
_entity.type
_entity.pdbx_description
1 polymer ?
#
loop_
_entity_poly.entity_id
_entity_poly.type
_entity_poly.pdbx_seq_one_letter_code
_entity_poly.pdbx_strand_id
1 'polypeptide(L)' 'MWYHSQAVPVGETPSRTLYYRPKPRLRVINTDLASRVKLALERFPTYGYRRLACVLGENRKRIQRILQLKG' A
#
# COMPACT_ATOMS: atom_id res chain seq x y z
N MET A 1 21.34 6.71 10.84
CA MET A 1 22.42 7.17 9.95
C MET A 1 23.25 5.94 9.61
N TRP A 2 23.24 5.32 8.44
CA TRP A 2 22.74 5.65 7.12
C TRP A 2 22.56 4.33 6.36
N TYR A 3 21.72 4.38 5.34
CA TYR A 3 21.66 3.45 4.22
C TYR A 3 23.03 2.81 3.91
N HIS A 4 23.25 1.55 4.29
CA HIS A 4 24.34 0.78 3.71
C HIS A 4 23.88 0.34 2.31
N SER A 5 24.22 1.18 1.34
CA SER A 5 24.31 0.83 -0.06
C SER A 5 25.32 -0.33 -0.17
N GLN A 6 24.82 -1.57 -0.18
CA GLN A 6 25.68 -2.74 -0.32
C GLN A 6 25.95 -2.96 -1.81
N ALA A 7 27.05 -2.37 -2.31
CA ALA A 7 27.79 -2.99 -3.39
C ALA A 7 28.40 -4.29 -2.82
N VAL A 8 27.68 -5.40 -2.93
CA VAL A 8 28.15 -6.70 -2.43
C VAL A 8 29.28 -7.17 -3.36
N PRO A 9 30.49 -7.42 -2.84
CA PRO A 9 31.56 -7.99 -3.66
C PRO A 9 31.11 -9.35 -4.20
N VAL A 10 31.37 -9.59 -5.49
CA VAL A 10 30.83 -10.68 -6.31
C VAL A 10 31.12 -12.10 -5.76
N GLY A 11 31.90 -12.24 -4.69
CA GLY A 11 32.27 -13.52 -4.08
C GLY A 11 31.56 -13.90 -2.77
N GLU A 12 30.81 -13.01 -2.11
CA GLU A 12 30.37 -13.20 -0.71
C GLU A 12 28.85 -13.13 -0.52
N THR A 13 28.08 -13.36 -1.60
CA THR A 13 26.61 -13.46 -1.48
C THR A 13 26.20 -14.92 -1.29
N PRO A 14 25.48 -15.28 -0.22
CA PRO A 14 24.96 -16.64 -0.06
C PRO A 14 24.17 -17.06 -1.31
N SER A 15 24.39 -18.26 -1.82
CA SER A 15 23.79 -18.73 -3.09
C SER A 15 22.26 -18.64 -3.11
N ARG A 16 21.63 -18.68 -1.93
CA ARG A 16 20.19 -18.56 -1.72
C ARG A 16 19.65 -17.17 -2.06
N THR A 17 20.37 -16.11 -1.72
CA THR A 17 20.02 -14.71 -2.06
C THR A 17 20.28 -14.42 -3.53
N LEU A 18 21.24 -15.13 -4.15
CA LEU A 18 21.56 -15.00 -5.57
C LEU A 18 20.48 -15.64 -6.46
N TYR A 19 19.92 -16.79 -6.05
CA TYR A 19 18.86 -17.49 -6.79
C TYR A 19 17.44 -16.95 -6.50
N TYR A 20 17.12 -16.69 -5.23
CA TYR A 20 15.79 -16.21 -4.85
C TYR A 20 15.78 -14.68 -4.71
N ARG A 21 15.45 -13.98 -5.80
CA ARG A 21 15.17 -12.54 -5.74
C ARG A 21 13.73 -12.31 -5.26
N PRO A 22 13.51 -11.52 -4.18
CA PRO A 22 12.16 -11.16 -3.76
C PRO A 22 11.48 -10.33 -4.86
N LYS A 23 10.38 -10.85 -5.41
CA LYS A 23 9.59 -10.14 -6.43
C LYS A 23 8.47 -9.36 -5.73
N PRO A 24 8.53 -8.01 -5.66
CA PRO A 24 7.46 -7.23 -5.06
C PRO A 24 6.18 -7.39 -5.89
N ARG A 25 5.07 -7.65 -5.19
CA ARG A 25 3.75 -7.72 -5.84
C ARG A 25 3.16 -6.33 -5.96
N LEU A 26 2.74 -5.97 -7.18
CA LEU A 26 2.00 -4.75 -7.42
C LEU A 26 0.67 -4.80 -6.67
N ARG A 27 0.42 -3.78 -5.86
CA ARG A 27 -0.84 -3.67 -5.11
C ARG A 27 -1.85 -2.97 -6.00
N VAL A 28 -2.59 -3.76 -6.78
CA VAL A 28 -3.68 -3.24 -7.62
C VAL A 28 -4.80 -2.71 -6.73
N ILE A 29 -5.19 -1.46 -6.96
CA ILE A 29 -6.31 -0.79 -6.29
C ILE A 29 -7.38 -0.54 -7.34
N ASN A 30 -8.64 -0.75 -6.97
CA ASN A 30 -9.77 -0.32 -7.79
C ASN A 30 -9.82 1.21 -7.81
N THR A 31 -9.57 1.79 -8.98
CA THR A 31 -9.47 3.25 -9.18
C THR A 31 -10.79 3.96 -8.95
N ASP A 32 -11.92 3.37 -9.37
CA ASP A 32 -13.27 3.91 -9.14
C ASP A 32 -13.56 4.05 -7.64
N LEU A 33 -13.35 2.96 -6.90
CA LEU A 33 -13.55 2.96 -5.46
C LEU A 33 -12.64 4.00 -4.77
N ALA A 34 -11.39 4.13 -5.23
CA ALA A 34 -10.47 5.13 -4.70
C ALA A 34 -10.94 6.57 -4.95
N SER A 35 -11.54 6.85 -6.12
CA SER A 35 -12.13 8.15 -6.42
C SER A 35 -13.33 8.46 -5.53
N ARG A 36 -14.22 7.49 -5.31
CA ARG A 36 -15.36 7.64 -4.39
C ARG A 36 -14.92 7.88 -2.95
N VAL A 37 -13.88 7.17 -2.49
CA VAL A 37 -13.28 7.38 -1.15
C VAL A 37 -12.69 8.79 -1.03
N LYS A 38 -12.01 9.27 -2.06
CA LYS A 38 -11.47 10.65 -2.08
C LYS A 38 -12.59 11.69 -1.96
N LEU A 39 -13.65 11.56 -2.76
CA LEU A 39 -14.79 12.47 -2.72
C LEU A 39 -15.53 12.44 -1.36
N ALA A 40 -15.65 11.25 -0.76
CA ALA A 40 -16.24 11.12 0.58
C ALA A 40 -15.38 11.77 1.67
N LEU A 41 -14.05 11.74 1.55
CA LEU A 41 -13.13 12.44 2.45
C LEU A 41 -13.22 13.95 2.31
N GLU A 42 -13.29 14.46 1.07
CA GLU A 42 -13.47 15.90 0.81
C GLU A 42 -14.77 16.43 1.44
N ARG A 43 -15.85 15.63 1.36
CA ARG A 43 -17.13 15.97 1.99
C ARG A 43 -17.12 15.84 3.51
N PHE A 44 -16.36 14.88 4.05
CA PHE A 44 -16.32 14.57 5.48
C PHE A 44 -14.87 14.43 5.98
N PRO A 45 -14.13 15.54 6.17
CA PRO A 45 -12.70 15.50 6.47
C PRO A 45 -12.36 14.84 7.81
N THR A 46 -13.29 14.82 8.76
CA THR A 46 -13.12 14.18 10.08
C THR A 46 -13.47 12.69 10.09
N TYR A 47 -13.96 12.13 8.98
CA TYR A 47 -14.41 10.73 8.95
C TYR A 47 -13.25 9.76 8.78
N GLY A 48 -13.10 8.85 9.74
CA GLY A 48 -12.21 7.71 9.63
C GLY A 48 -12.76 6.59 8.72
N TYR A 49 -11.90 5.63 8.37
CA TYR A 49 -12.19 4.54 7.44
C TYR A 49 -13.46 3.72 7.77
N ARG A 50 -13.80 3.57 9.05
CA ARG A 50 -15.01 2.83 9.49
C ARG A 50 -16.29 3.57 9.09
N ARG A 51 -16.33 4.90 9.27
CA ARG A 51 -17.50 5.71 8.89
C ARG A 51 -17.61 5.81 7.37
N LEU A 52 -16.49 6.01 6.67
CA LEU A 52 -16.46 6.01 5.21
C LEU A 52 -17.00 4.69 4.63
N ALA A 53 -16.70 3.56 5.27
CA ALA A 53 -17.24 2.26 4.86
C ALA A 53 -18.76 2.17 5.02
N CYS A 54 -19.31 2.71 6.12
CA CYS A 54 -20.75 2.76 6.30
C CYS A 54 -21.41 3.68 5.26
N VAL A 55 -20.84 4.86 5.00
CA VAL A 55 -21.39 5.84 4.04
C VAL A 55 -21.35 5.32 2.60
N LEU A 56 -20.26 4.65 2.21
CA LEU A 56 -20.08 4.12 0.86
C LEU A 56 -20.68 2.72 0.67
N GLY A 57 -21.18 2.07 1.73
CA GLY A 57 -21.68 0.69 1.66
C GLY A 57 -20.61 -0.34 1.32
N GLU A 58 -19.34 -0.03 1.61
CA GLU A 58 -18.19 -0.81 1.15
C GLU A 58 -17.51 -1.60 2.26
N ASN A 59 -16.72 -2.59 1.85
CA ASN A 59 -15.96 -3.37 2.81
C ASN A 59 -14.91 -2.49 3.52
N ARG A 60 -14.96 -2.46 4.86
CA ARG A 60 -14.03 -1.71 5.73
C ARG A 60 -12.56 -1.95 5.39
N LYS A 61 -12.18 -3.20 5.12
CA LYS A 61 -10.79 -3.58 4.79
C LYS A 61 -10.35 -3.01 3.43
N ARG A 62 -11.25 -2.90 2.46
CA ARG A 62 -10.96 -2.28 1.15
C ARG A 62 -10.68 -0.80 1.32
N ILE A 63 -11.53 -0.08 2.04
CA ILE A 63 -11.32 1.36 2.30
C ILE A 63 -10.05 1.59 3.10
N GLN A 64 -9.83 0.82 4.17
CA GLN A 64 -8.61 0.91 4.97
C GLN A 64 -7.36 0.71 4.10
N ARG A 65 -7.37 -0.30 3.22
CA ARG A 65 -6.27 -0.56 2.31
C ARG A 65 -6.05 0.59 1.31
N ILE A 66 -7.12 1.17 0.76
CA ILE A 66 -7.01 2.33 -0.14
C ILE A 66 -6.33 3.50 0.57
N LEU A 67 -6.77 3.80 1.80
CA LEU A 67 -6.20 4.91 2.58
C LEU A 67 -4.75 4.66 2.98
N GLN A 68 -4.36 3.44 3.31
CA GLN A 68 -2.96 3.09 3.62
C GLN A 68 -2.04 3.18 2.39
N LEU A 69 -2.57 2.93 1.19
CA LEU A 69 -1.78 2.95 -0.04
C LEU A 69 -1.74 4.32 -0.71
N LYS A 70 -2.73 5.18 -0.44
CA LYS A 70 -2.83 6.55 -0.95
C LYS A 70 -2.51 7.62 0.11
N GLY A 71 -2.04 7.21 1.29
CA GLY A 71 -1.70 8.08 2.42
C GLY A 71 -0.77 9.21 2.04
#